data_AF-A0A4Q5T0J6-F1
#
_entry.id   AF-A0A4Q5T0J6-F1
#
_cell.length_a   1.000
_cell.length_b   1.000
_cell.length_c   1.000
_cell.angle_alpha   90.00
_cell.angle_beta   90.00
_cell.angle_gamma   90.00
#
_symmetry.space_group_name_H-M   'P 1'
#
loop_
_entity.id
_entity.type
_entity.pdbx_description
1 polymer ?
#
loop_
_entity_poly.entity_id
_entity_poly.type
_entity_poly.pdbx_seq_one_letter_code
_entity_poly.pdbx_strand_id
1 'polypeptide(L)'
;AAVDGGFVENILVDGVKSLNTGNVLYLRIGDRWSKGKKSNMKNIEIKNVYAEVPVGKPDKGYLYEGPIEDLPRNISPASIVGLPGNPIENVKLTNITIVYPGGGNPHYAFVGLSDSALNSIPEMEAAYPEFSQFKELPAWGFYIRHAKNITFENLRLTAAQKDYRPAIVLDKVNTVQFKNFSVSEPANKKQIFPYKVTGLKIIK
;
A
#
# COMPACT_ATOMS: atom_id res chain seq x y z
N ALA A 1 7.23 -10.03 -2.81
CA ALA A 1 8.21 -9.45 -1.86
C ALA A 1 9.62 -9.84 -2.27
N ALA A 2 10.64 -9.04 -1.94
CA ALA A 2 12.05 -9.35 -2.10
C ALA A 2 12.71 -9.44 -0.72
N VAL A 3 13.30 -10.58 -0.36
CA VAL A 3 13.85 -10.83 0.98
C VAL A 3 15.18 -11.56 0.90
N ASP A 4 16.00 -11.39 1.94
CA ASP A 4 17.19 -12.21 2.20
C ASP A 4 18.23 -12.19 1.06
N GLY A 5 18.38 -11.03 0.40
CA GLY A 5 19.25 -10.85 -0.77
C GLY A 5 18.60 -11.19 -2.11
N GLY A 6 17.28 -11.41 -2.12
CA GLY A 6 16.50 -11.67 -3.33
C GLY A 6 16.31 -10.42 -4.20
N PHE A 7 16.13 -10.66 -5.50
CA PHE A 7 15.94 -9.61 -6.50
C PHE A 7 14.56 -9.74 -7.14
N VAL A 8 13.84 -8.62 -7.24
CA VAL A 8 12.58 -8.51 -7.98
C VAL A 8 12.71 -7.33 -8.92
N GLU A 9 13.04 -7.60 -10.18
CA GLU A 9 13.32 -6.57 -11.15
C GLU A 9 12.76 -6.86 -12.54
N ASN A 10 12.41 -5.79 -13.26
CA ASN A 10 11.88 -5.83 -14.63
C ASN A 10 10.59 -6.65 -14.73
N ILE A 11 9.64 -6.35 -13.85
CA ILE A 11 8.36 -7.05 -13.76
C ILE A 11 7.29 -6.25 -14.49
N LEU A 12 6.54 -6.93 -15.36
CA LEU A 12 5.30 -6.43 -15.94
C LEU A 12 4.12 -7.28 -15.44
N VAL A 13 3.10 -6.61 -14.91
CA VAL A 13 1.78 -7.20 -14.66
C VAL A 13 0.76 -6.43 -15.48
N ASP A 14 -0.03 -7.13 -16.30
CA ASP A 14 -1.01 -6.52 -17.19
C ASP A 14 -2.32 -7.31 -17.18
N GLY A 15 -3.44 -6.62 -16.97
CA GLY A 15 -4.78 -7.19 -17.18
C GLY A 15 -5.31 -8.04 -16.02
N VAL A 16 -5.13 -7.58 -14.78
CA VAL A 16 -5.63 -8.30 -13.59
C VAL A 16 -7.01 -7.77 -13.18
N LYS A 17 -7.99 -8.69 -13.08
CA LYS A 17 -9.26 -8.44 -12.40
C LYS A 17 -9.31 -9.29 -11.12
N SER A 18 -9.44 -8.64 -9.97
CA SER A 18 -9.44 -9.30 -8.67
C SER A 18 -10.70 -8.95 -7.88
N LEU A 19 -11.54 -9.93 -7.59
CA LEU A 19 -12.73 -9.75 -6.76
C LEU A 19 -12.53 -10.46 -5.43
N ASN A 20 -13.05 -9.89 -4.35
CA ASN A 20 -12.94 -10.44 -2.99
C ASN A 20 -11.48 -10.69 -2.57
N THR A 21 -10.57 -9.75 -2.85
CA THR A 21 -9.16 -9.88 -2.42
C THR A 21 -8.90 -9.19 -1.09
N GLY A 22 -8.09 -9.80 -0.22
CA GLY A 22 -7.67 -9.21 1.06
C GLY A 22 -6.69 -8.05 0.89
N ASN A 23 -5.89 -8.06 -0.20
CA ASN A 23 -5.02 -6.96 -0.56
C ASN A 23 -4.77 -6.93 -2.08
N VAL A 24 -4.81 -5.75 -2.68
CA VAL A 24 -4.73 -5.60 -4.14
C VAL A 24 -3.29 -5.58 -4.64
N LEU A 25 -2.39 -4.91 -3.91
CA LEU A 25 -1.01 -4.72 -4.32
C LEU A 25 -0.14 -4.62 -3.07
N TYR A 26 0.85 -5.51 -3.00
CA TYR A 26 1.79 -5.57 -1.89
C TYR A 26 3.23 -5.73 -2.40
N LEU A 27 3.96 -4.62 -2.44
CA LEU A 27 5.38 -4.57 -2.77
C LEU A 27 6.17 -4.32 -1.47
N ARG A 28 7.03 -5.27 -1.12
CA ARG A 28 7.77 -5.27 0.15
C ARG A 28 9.20 -5.73 -0.06
N ILE A 29 10.14 -5.00 0.51
CA ILE A 29 11.51 -5.45 0.77
C ILE A 29 11.61 -5.86 2.25
N GLY A 30 12.16 -7.04 2.56
CA GLY A 30 12.48 -7.44 3.94
C GLY A 30 13.91 -7.97 4.06
N ASP A 31 14.39 -8.11 5.29
CA ASP A 31 15.67 -8.73 5.61
C ASP A 31 15.55 -9.53 6.91
N ARG A 32 15.32 -10.84 6.76
CA ARG A 32 15.08 -11.75 7.88
C ARG A 32 16.38 -12.44 8.26
N TRP A 33 17.09 -12.97 7.27
CA TRP A 33 18.24 -13.84 7.43
C TRP A 33 19.35 -13.58 6.40
N SER A 34 19.44 -12.37 5.82
CA SER A 34 20.34 -12.13 4.67
C SER A 34 21.84 -12.22 4.99
N LYS A 35 22.21 -12.10 6.27
CA LYS A 35 23.60 -11.89 6.73
C LYS A 35 24.30 -10.72 6.02
N GLY A 36 23.56 -9.66 5.74
CA GLY A 36 24.06 -8.42 5.10
C GLY A 36 23.87 -8.36 3.58
N LYS A 37 23.25 -9.37 2.95
CA LYS A 37 22.88 -9.31 1.53
C LYS A 37 21.65 -8.43 1.34
N LYS A 38 21.81 -7.30 0.64
CA LYS A 38 20.69 -6.41 0.36
C LYS A 38 19.79 -6.94 -0.75
N SER A 39 18.52 -7.15 -0.44
CA SER A 39 17.47 -7.41 -1.44
C SER A 39 17.23 -6.17 -2.30
N ASN A 40 16.76 -6.33 -3.53
CA ASN A 40 16.31 -5.21 -4.36
C ASN A 40 14.88 -5.40 -4.86
N MET A 41 14.23 -4.28 -5.16
CA MET A 41 12.95 -4.28 -5.87
C MET A 41 12.87 -3.04 -6.75
N LYS A 42 12.96 -3.20 -8.07
CA LYS A 42 13.01 -2.06 -8.99
C LYS A 42 12.45 -2.36 -10.37
N ASN A 43 12.07 -1.32 -11.11
CA ASN A 43 11.58 -1.42 -12.49
C ASN A 43 10.35 -2.34 -12.58
N ILE A 44 9.27 -1.92 -11.92
CA ILE A 44 8.01 -2.65 -11.89
C ILE A 44 6.96 -1.82 -12.62
N GLU A 45 6.32 -2.42 -13.62
CA GLU A 45 5.16 -1.87 -14.29
C GLU A 45 3.93 -2.74 -13.99
N ILE A 46 2.88 -2.14 -13.44
CA ILE A 46 1.60 -2.80 -13.24
C ILE A 46 0.55 -1.97 -13.93
N LYS A 47 -0.22 -2.58 -14.83
CA LYS A 47 -1.23 -1.86 -15.59
C LYS A 47 -2.52 -2.65 -15.82
N ASN A 48 -3.57 -1.89 -16.12
CA ASN A 48 -4.91 -2.41 -16.43
C ASN A 48 -5.43 -3.33 -15.30
N VAL A 49 -5.50 -2.79 -14.08
CA VAL A 49 -5.96 -3.52 -12.90
C VAL A 49 -7.32 -2.99 -12.46
N TYR A 50 -8.24 -3.91 -12.21
CA TYR A 50 -9.49 -3.66 -11.51
C TYR A 50 -9.58 -4.56 -10.27
N ALA A 51 -9.84 -3.98 -9.10
CA ALA A 51 -9.97 -4.76 -7.88
C ALA A 51 -11.09 -4.28 -6.95
N GLU A 52 -11.72 -5.24 -6.26
CA GLU A 52 -12.69 -5.00 -5.20
C GLU A 52 -12.26 -5.72 -3.91
N VAL A 53 -12.23 -4.98 -2.81
CA VAL A 53 -11.87 -5.49 -1.48
C VAL A 53 -13.15 -5.65 -0.64
N PRO A 54 -13.39 -6.81 -0.01
CA PRO A 54 -14.57 -7.04 0.81
C PRO A 54 -14.44 -6.40 2.19
N VAL A 55 -15.58 -6.16 2.87
CA VAL A 55 -15.63 -5.67 4.27
C VAL A 55 -15.07 -6.71 5.25
N GLY A 56 -15.27 -7.99 4.95
CA GLY A 56 -14.86 -9.10 5.79
C GLY A 56 -13.71 -9.89 5.20
N LYS A 57 -13.46 -11.05 5.79
CA LYS A 57 -12.45 -12.01 5.33
C LYS A 57 -12.70 -12.39 3.85
N PRO A 58 -11.68 -12.28 2.97
CA PRO A 58 -11.83 -12.39 1.52
C PRO A 58 -12.33 -13.76 1.03
N ASP A 59 -11.92 -14.83 1.72
CA ASP A 59 -12.23 -16.22 1.42
C ASP A 59 -13.26 -16.83 2.37
N LYS A 60 -14.04 -15.98 3.07
CA LYS A 60 -15.11 -16.43 3.96
C LYS A 60 -16.08 -17.35 3.22
N GLY A 61 -16.32 -18.54 3.76
CA GLY A 61 -17.22 -19.54 3.20
C GLY A 61 -16.59 -20.44 2.14
N TYR A 62 -15.28 -20.34 1.90
CA TYR A 62 -14.57 -21.30 1.03
C TYR A 62 -14.42 -22.65 1.74
N LEU A 63 -14.23 -23.73 0.98
CA LEU A 63 -14.04 -25.08 1.52
C LEU A 63 -12.86 -25.15 2.50
N TYR A 64 -11.82 -24.36 2.23
CA TYR A 64 -10.67 -24.19 3.10
C TYR A 64 -10.34 -22.70 3.17
N GLU A 65 -10.64 -22.09 4.31
CA GLU A 65 -10.28 -20.70 4.56
C GLU A 65 -8.85 -20.60 5.10
N GLY A 66 -8.15 -19.55 4.71
CA GLY A 66 -6.84 -19.19 5.21
C GLY A 66 -6.85 -18.76 6.69
N PRO A 67 -5.67 -18.55 7.28
CA PRO A 67 -5.55 -18.06 8.65
C PRO A 67 -6.20 -16.68 8.81
N ILE A 68 -6.52 -16.33 10.05
CA ILE A 68 -6.90 -14.96 10.40
C ILE A 68 -5.67 -14.06 10.22
N GLU A 69 -5.86 -12.92 9.56
CA GLU A 69 -4.81 -11.93 9.34
C GLU A 69 -4.44 -11.21 10.65
N ASP A 70 -3.33 -10.48 10.69
CA ASP A 70 -2.87 -9.76 11.89
C ASP A 70 -3.87 -8.67 12.31
N LEU A 71 -4.26 -8.70 13.59
CA LEU A 71 -5.21 -7.77 14.23
C LEU A 71 -4.57 -7.06 15.45
N PRO A 72 -5.13 -5.92 15.92
CA PRO A 72 -6.27 -5.17 15.37
C PRO A 72 -5.88 -4.29 14.18
N ARG A 73 -6.73 -4.25 13.14
CA ARG A 73 -6.59 -3.36 11.97
C ARG A 73 -7.91 -3.15 11.25
N ASN A 74 -8.08 -2.00 10.63
CA ASN A 74 -9.09 -1.79 9.59
C ASN A 74 -8.65 -2.47 8.28
N ILE A 75 -9.49 -2.39 7.24
CA ILE A 75 -9.14 -2.90 5.91
C ILE A 75 -7.82 -2.27 5.44
N SER A 76 -6.89 -3.14 5.03
CA SER A 76 -5.52 -2.75 4.69
C SER A 76 -5.46 -2.05 3.32
N PRO A 77 -4.68 -0.97 3.20
CA PRO A 77 -4.41 -0.35 1.92
C PRO A 77 -3.50 -1.24 1.05
N ALA A 78 -3.49 -0.99 -0.26
CA ALA A 78 -2.38 -1.40 -1.09
C ALA A 78 -1.09 -0.75 -0.58
N SER A 79 0.05 -1.45 -0.68
CA SER A 79 1.28 -1.03 -0.01
C SER A 79 2.51 -1.18 -0.89
N ILE A 80 3.36 -0.15 -0.87
CA ILE A 80 4.71 -0.16 -1.45
C ILE A 80 5.67 0.27 -0.34
N VAL A 81 6.33 -0.71 0.28
CA VAL A 81 7.08 -0.51 1.53
C VAL A 81 8.51 -1.06 1.39
N GLY A 82 9.47 -0.16 1.18
CA GLY A 82 10.90 -0.46 1.26
C GLY A 82 11.42 -0.50 2.69
N LEU A 83 12.74 -0.43 2.85
CA LEU A 83 13.40 -0.29 4.15
C LEU A 83 14.23 1.00 4.20
N PRO A 84 14.57 1.53 5.39
CA PRO A 84 15.53 2.60 5.53
C PRO A 84 16.84 2.28 4.79
N GLY A 85 17.27 3.15 3.87
CA GLY A 85 18.47 2.92 3.07
C GLY A 85 18.37 1.82 2.02
N ASN A 86 17.18 1.23 1.81
CA ASN A 86 16.89 0.27 0.75
C ASN A 86 15.48 0.48 0.18
N PRO A 87 15.27 1.58 -0.58
CA PRO A 87 13.94 1.92 -1.09
C PRO A 87 13.51 1.01 -2.24
N ILE A 88 12.19 0.88 -2.43
CA ILE A 88 11.64 0.32 -3.67
C ILE A 88 11.71 1.41 -4.75
N GLU A 89 12.27 1.10 -5.92
CA GLU A 89 12.58 2.10 -6.95
C GLU A 89 11.80 1.87 -8.26
N ASN A 90 11.45 2.94 -8.97
CA ASN A 90 10.95 2.89 -10.35
C ASN A 90 9.70 2.00 -10.51
N VAL A 91 8.63 2.33 -9.79
CA VAL A 91 7.33 1.64 -9.91
C VAL A 91 6.38 2.50 -10.71
N LYS A 92 5.81 1.95 -11.78
CA LYS A 92 4.80 2.59 -12.61
C LYS A 92 3.48 1.84 -12.53
N LEU A 93 2.42 2.56 -12.15
CA LEU A 93 1.07 2.05 -11.98
C LEU A 93 0.15 2.78 -12.97
N THR A 94 -0.38 2.07 -13.97
CA THR A 94 -1.18 2.67 -15.06
C THR A 94 -2.56 2.04 -15.17
N ASN A 95 -3.63 2.83 -15.28
CA ASN A 95 -5.01 2.35 -15.38
C ASN A 95 -5.37 1.40 -14.22
N ILE A 96 -5.27 1.91 -13.00
CA ILE A 96 -5.57 1.15 -11.79
C ILE A 96 -6.89 1.65 -11.20
N THR A 97 -7.85 0.75 -11.00
CA THR A 97 -9.11 1.02 -10.31
C THR A 97 -9.25 0.09 -9.12
N ILE A 98 -9.44 0.66 -7.92
CA ILE A 98 -9.65 -0.12 -6.70
C ILE A 98 -10.88 0.40 -5.96
N VAL A 99 -11.77 -0.52 -5.59
CA VAL A 99 -12.94 -0.27 -4.76
C VAL A 99 -12.72 -0.89 -3.39
N TYR A 100 -12.70 -0.04 -2.37
CA TYR A 100 -12.63 -0.39 -0.97
C TYR A 100 -14.00 -0.21 -0.31
N PRO A 101 -14.28 -0.96 0.77
CA PRO A 101 -15.49 -0.75 1.55
C PRO A 101 -15.44 0.58 2.34
N GLY A 102 -14.23 1.07 2.64
CA GLY A 102 -14.03 2.18 3.58
C GLY A 102 -14.44 1.78 5.00
N GLY A 103 -14.94 2.74 5.77
CA GLY A 103 -15.52 2.45 7.09
C GLY A 103 -14.49 2.24 8.21
N GLY A 104 -13.24 2.71 8.04
CA GLY A 104 -12.23 2.67 9.08
C GLY A 104 -12.78 3.20 10.42
N ASN A 105 -12.67 2.37 11.47
CA ASN A 105 -13.13 2.66 12.81
C ASN A 105 -11.94 3.02 13.72
N PRO A 106 -11.76 4.31 14.06
CA PRO A 106 -10.64 4.76 14.89
C PRO A 106 -10.73 4.27 16.35
N HIS A 107 -11.89 3.77 16.80
CA HIS A 107 -12.02 3.15 18.13
C HIS A 107 -11.60 1.68 18.15
N TYR A 108 -11.52 1.02 16.99
CA TYR A 108 -11.06 -0.35 16.87
C TYR A 108 -9.54 -0.41 16.67
N ALA A 109 -9.04 0.37 15.72
CA ALA A 109 -7.61 0.50 15.45
C ALA A 109 -7.33 1.90 14.90
N PHE A 110 -6.25 2.53 15.36
CA PHE A 110 -5.92 3.90 14.99
C PHE A 110 -4.42 4.14 14.84
N VAL A 111 -4.05 4.71 13.71
CA VAL A 111 -2.77 5.38 13.49
C VAL A 111 -3.05 6.75 12.88
N GLY A 112 -2.55 7.79 13.54
CA GLY A 112 -2.70 9.17 13.12
C GLY A 112 -1.66 9.61 12.08
N LEU A 113 -1.70 10.90 11.75
CA LEU A 113 -0.82 11.52 10.75
C LEU A 113 0.24 12.45 11.38
N SER A 114 0.38 12.44 12.71
CA SER A 114 1.44 13.22 13.39
C SER A 114 2.82 12.60 13.15
N ASP A 115 3.89 13.39 13.30
CA ASP A 115 5.26 12.90 13.18
C ASP A 115 5.51 11.69 14.11
N SER A 116 5.05 11.78 15.36
CA SER A 116 5.13 10.67 16.34
C SER A 116 4.36 9.42 15.88
N ALA A 117 3.13 9.58 15.36
CA ALA A 117 2.31 8.45 14.91
C ALA A 117 2.88 7.76 13.66
N LEU A 118 3.45 8.51 12.72
CA LEU A 118 4.06 7.94 11.52
C LEU A 118 5.40 7.25 11.84
N ASN A 119 6.17 7.83 12.77
CA ASN A 119 7.42 7.22 13.23
C ASN A 119 7.19 6.01 14.15
N SER A 120 6.00 5.84 14.74
CA SER A 120 5.69 4.67 15.58
C SER A 120 5.37 3.41 14.78
N ILE A 121 5.07 3.52 13.48
CA ILE A 121 4.89 2.37 12.60
C ILE A 121 6.24 1.66 12.43
N PRO A 122 6.38 0.39 12.88
CA PRO A 122 7.66 -0.31 12.88
C PRO A 122 8.13 -0.65 11.46
N GLU A 123 9.45 -0.71 11.27
CA GLU A 123 10.04 -1.05 9.95
C GLU A 123 9.87 -2.53 9.59
N MET A 124 9.65 -3.41 10.57
CA MET A 124 9.38 -4.86 10.40
C MET A 124 10.36 -5.56 9.45
N GLU A 125 11.65 -5.24 9.56
CA GLU A 125 12.70 -5.76 8.67
C GLU A 125 12.81 -7.30 8.73
N ALA A 126 12.84 -7.85 9.94
CA ALA A 126 12.98 -9.29 10.18
C ALA A 126 11.67 -10.10 10.16
N ALA A 127 10.53 -9.44 9.90
CA ALA A 127 9.23 -10.11 9.88
C ALA A 127 9.00 -10.88 8.57
N TYR A 128 8.15 -11.91 8.62
CA TYR A 128 7.70 -12.58 7.39
C TYR A 128 6.87 -11.58 6.54
N PRO A 129 7.13 -11.45 5.22
CA PRO A 129 6.35 -10.55 4.38
C PRO A 129 4.90 -11.00 4.25
N GLU A 130 4.03 -10.31 4.96
CA GLU A 130 2.58 -10.47 4.93
C GLU A 130 1.94 -9.06 4.91
N PHE A 131 0.82 -8.87 4.20
CA PHE A 131 0.28 -7.54 3.94
C PHE A 131 -0.36 -6.89 5.17
N SER A 132 -0.83 -7.68 6.12
CA SER A 132 -1.35 -7.26 7.43
C SER A 132 -0.30 -7.10 8.52
N GLN A 133 0.98 -7.46 8.30
CA GLN A 133 2.04 -7.43 9.32
C GLN A 133 2.20 -6.09 10.06
N PHE A 134 1.83 -4.97 9.43
CA PHE A 134 1.92 -3.63 10.02
C PHE A 134 0.70 -3.29 10.89
N LYS A 135 -0.30 -4.18 10.95
CA LYS A 135 -1.60 -3.97 11.57
C LYS A 135 -2.29 -2.73 10.99
N GLU A 136 -2.57 -1.72 11.82
CA GLU A 136 -3.18 -0.49 11.36
C GLU A 136 -2.19 0.39 10.60
N LEU A 137 -2.62 0.86 9.43
CA LEU A 137 -1.87 1.80 8.61
C LEU A 137 -2.67 3.10 8.44
N PRO A 138 -2.01 4.26 8.27
CA PRO A 138 -2.67 5.56 8.26
C PRO A 138 -3.41 5.89 6.96
N ALA A 139 -3.55 4.93 6.03
CA ALA A 139 -4.19 5.10 4.73
C ALA A 139 -5.22 3.99 4.50
N TRP A 140 -6.29 4.28 3.75
CA TRP A 140 -7.23 3.23 3.31
C TRP A 140 -6.98 2.73 1.88
N GLY A 141 -6.36 3.55 1.02
CA GLY A 141 -6.11 3.21 -0.39
C GLY A 141 -4.68 2.75 -0.65
N PHE A 142 -3.69 3.64 -0.48
CA PHE A 142 -2.27 3.34 -0.63
C PHE A 142 -1.44 3.85 0.56
N TYR A 143 -0.62 2.97 1.15
CA TYR A 143 0.48 3.36 2.03
C TYR A 143 1.83 3.12 1.31
N ILE A 144 2.59 4.19 1.12
CA ILE A 144 3.86 4.14 0.39
C ILE A 144 4.96 4.65 1.32
N ARG A 145 5.92 3.78 1.65
CA ARG A 145 7.01 4.10 2.59
C ARG A 145 8.36 3.67 2.03
N HIS A 146 9.39 4.50 2.20
CA HIS A 146 10.74 4.22 1.70
C HIS A 146 10.73 3.81 0.23
N ALA A 147 10.27 4.73 -0.62
CA ALA A 147 10.10 4.47 -2.04
C ALA A 147 10.69 5.61 -2.86
N LYS A 148 11.10 5.33 -4.09
CA LYS A 148 11.68 6.31 -4.98
C LYS A 148 11.18 6.17 -6.40
N ASN A 149 10.88 7.30 -7.05
CA ASN A 149 10.42 7.37 -8.43
C ASN A 149 9.17 6.50 -8.67
N ILE A 150 8.09 6.86 -7.98
CA ILE A 150 6.79 6.18 -8.10
C ILE A 150 5.88 6.99 -9.01
N THR A 151 5.30 6.37 -10.04
CA THR A 151 4.42 7.05 -10.99
C THR A 151 3.05 6.37 -11.03
N PHE A 152 2.00 7.16 -10.88
CA PHE A 152 0.61 6.76 -11.10
C PHE A 152 0.07 7.49 -12.33
N GLU A 153 -0.54 6.76 -13.25
CA GLU A 153 -1.23 7.30 -14.43
C GLU A 153 -2.64 6.70 -14.51
N ASN A 154 -3.69 7.52 -14.46
CA ASN A 154 -5.09 7.07 -14.46
C ASN A 154 -5.38 6.13 -13.26
N LEU A 155 -5.18 6.64 -12.04
CA LEU A 155 -5.53 5.95 -10.79
C LEU A 155 -6.92 6.39 -10.31
N ARG A 156 -7.78 5.41 -9.99
CA ARG A 156 -9.11 5.62 -9.42
C ARG A 156 -9.26 4.81 -8.14
N LEU A 157 -9.53 5.51 -7.05
CA LEU A 157 -9.79 4.89 -5.75
C LEU A 157 -11.20 5.22 -5.31
N THR A 158 -11.95 4.22 -4.87
CA THR A 158 -13.29 4.42 -4.30
C THR A 158 -13.34 3.82 -2.90
N ALA A 159 -13.95 4.53 -1.96
CA ALA A 159 -14.34 4.00 -0.66
C ALA A 159 -15.87 4.14 -0.53
N ALA A 160 -16.56 3.01 -0.35
CA ALA A 160 -18.03 3.00 -0.27
C ALA A 160 -18.56 3.74 0.97
N GLN A 161 -17.85 3.62 2.09
CA GLN A 161 -18.15 4.31 3.34
C GLN A 161 -17.03 5.29 3.71
N LYS A 162 -17.38 6.25 4.55
CA LYS A 162 -16.41 7.21 5.11
C LYS A 162 -15.38 6.45 5.94
N ASP A 163 -14.12 6.65 5.64
CA ASP A 163 -12.98 6.22 6.44
C ASP A 163 -12.43 7.42 7.23
N TYR A 164 -11.73 7.22 8.34
CA TYR A 164 -11.05 8.33 9.02
C TYR A 164 -9.71 8.67 8.37
N ARG A 165 -9.09 7.71 7.68
CA ARG A 165 -7.77 7.83 7.05
C ARG A 165 -7.86 8.55 5.70
N PRO A 166 -6.84 9.26 5.23
CA PRO A 166 -6.75 9.66 3.83
C PRO A 166 -6.63 8.45 2.89
N ALA A 167 -6.95 8.63 1.61
CA ALA A 167 -6.74 7.59 0.60
C ALA A 167 -5.27 7.18 0.45
N ILE A 168 -4.36 8.15 0.44
CA ILE A 168 -2.94 7.92 0.19
C ILE A 168 -2.09 8.59 1.28
N VAL A 169 -1.18 7.83 1.87
CA VAL A 169 -0.10 8.35 2.72
C VAL A 169 1.24 8.02 2.09
N LEU A 170 2.08 9.04 1.97
CA LEU A 170 3.45 8.97 1.48
C LEU A 170 4.38 9.25 2.66
N ASP A 171 5.27 8.32 2.99
CA ASP A 171 6.16 8.39 4.15
C ASP A 171 7.62 8.14 3.71
N LYS A 172 8.47 9.17 3.75
CA LYS A 172 9.88 9.09 3.30
C LYS A 172 9.99 8.64 1.84
N VAL A 173 9.21 9.28 0.97
CA VAL A 173 9.19 9.00 -0.48
C VAL A 173 10.00 10.03 -1.24
N ASN A 174 10.93 9.57 -2.08
CA ASN A 174 11.73 10.42 -2.95
C ASN A 174 11.20 10.37 -4.39
N THR A 175 10.54 11.44 -4.83
CA THR A 175 9.92 11.58 -6.14
C THR A 175 8.71 10.66 -6.32
N VAL A 176 7.54 11.27 -6.43
CA VAL A 176 6.28 10.58 -6.73
C VAL A 176 5.40 11.47 -7.60
N GLN A 177 4.79 10.88 -8.60
CA GLN A 177 4.00 11.60 -9.59
C GLN A 177 2.63 10.96 -9.78
N PHE A 178 1.59 11.79 -9.76
CA PHE A 178 0.23 11.41 -10.11
C PHE A 178 -0.17 12.15 -11.38
N LYS A 179 -0.58 11.42 -12.42
CA LYS A 179 -1.21 11.95 -13.64
C LYS A 179 -2.61 11.40 -13.72
N ASN A 180 -3.62 12.27 -13.80
CA ASN A 180 -5.03 11.86 -13.86
C ASN A 180 -5.40 10.90 -12.71
N PHE A 181 -5.61 11.46 -11.52
CA PHE A 181 -5.96 10.73 -10.31
C PHE A 181 -7.32 11.17 -9.78
N SER A 182 -8.12 10.21 -9.31
CA SER A 182 -9.42 10.48 -8.69
C SER A 182 -9.66 9.62 -7.46
N VAL A 183 -10.31 10.22 -6.46
CA VAL A 183 -10.81 9.56 -5.26
C VAL A 183 -12.29 9.84 -5.12
N SER A 184 -13.09 8.80 -4.90
CA SER A 184 -14.50 8.91 -4.56
C SER A 184 -14.73 8.31 -3.18
N GLU A 185 -15.21 9.12 -2.23
CA GLU A 185 -15.53 8.71 -0.86
C GLU A 185 -16.61 9.67 -0.31
N PRO A 186 -17.54 9.20 0.53
CA PRO A 186 -18.50 10.08 1.23
C PRO A 186 -17.84 10.85 2.39
N ALA A 187 -16.73 11.52 2.11
CA ALA A 187 -15.97 12.32 3.06
C ALA A 187 -15.33 13.53 2.37
N ASN A 188 -15.39 14.69 3.02
CA ASN A 188 -14.70 15.89 2.55
C ASN A 188 -13.40 16.08 3.36
N LYS A 189 -12.29 15.52 2.88
CA LYS A 189 -10.96 15.61 3.51
C LYS A 189 -9.85 15.58 2.46
N LYS A 190 -8.64 16.00 2.85
CA LYS A 190 -7.45 15.82 2.00
C LYS A 190 -7.16 14.33 1.83
N GLN A 191 -7.05 13.88 0.58
CA GLN A 191 -6.91 12.47 0.24
C GLN A 191 -5.46 12.01 0.04
N ILE A 192 -4.50 12.93 -0.08
CA ILE A 192 -3.08 12.63 -0.14
C ILE A 192 -2.39 13.34 1.03
N PHE A 193 -1.65 12.58 1.83
CA PHE A 193 -0.86 13.10 2.93
C PHE A 193 0.64 12.81 2.70
N PRO A 194 1.45 13.84 2.37
CA PRO A 194 2.89 13.70 2.27
C PRO A 194 3.59 13.93 3.61
N TYR A 195 4.49 13.01 3.97
CA TYR A 195 5.37 13.10 5.12
C TYR A 195 6.81 12.76 4.73
N LYS A 196 7.73 13.73 4.92
CA LYS A 196 9.13 13.63 4.50
C LYS A 196 9.28 13.24 3.02
N VAL A 197 8.47 13.87 2.17
CA VAL A 197 8.44 13.64 0.71
C VAL A 197 9.24 14.70 -0.03
N THR A 198 10.03 14.28 -0.99
CA THR A 198 10.65 15.17 -1.99
C THR A 198 10.07 14.89 -3.37
N GLY A 199 9.97 15.90 -4.23
CA GLY A 199 9.58 15.72 -5.63
C GLY A 199 8.14 15.21 -5.88
N LEU A 200 7.18 15.53 -5.00
CA LEU A 200 5.76 15.25 -5.23
C LEU A 200 5.23 16.11 -6.39
N LYS A 201 4.64 15.48 -7.41
CA LYS A 201 3.97 16.14 -8.53
C LYS A 201 2.55 15.60 -8.71
N ILE A 202 1.57 16.49 -8.83
CA ILE A 202 0.19 16.13 -9.16
C ILE A 202 -0.16 16.90 -10.43
N ILE A 203 -0.38 16.16 -11.51
CA ILE A 203 -0.72 16.69 -12.84
C ILE A 203 -2.17 16.33 -13.09
N LYS A 204 -2.99 17.38 -13.21
CA LYS A 204 -4.41 17.27 -13.54
C LYS A 204 -4.60 16.97 -15.01
#